data_AF-A0A2S1YIW0-F1
#
_entry.id   AF-A0A2S1YIW0-F1
#
_cell.length_a   1.000
_cell.length_b   1.000
_cell.length_c   1.000
_cell.angle_alpha   90.00
_cell.angle_beta   90.00
_cell.angle_gamma   90.00
#
_symmetry.space_group_name_H-M   'P 1'
#
loop_
_entity.id
_entity.type
_entity.pdbx_description
1 polymer ?
#
loop_
_entity_poly.entity_id
_entity_poly.type
_entity_poly.pdbx_seq_one_letter_code
_entity_poly.pdbx_strand_id
1 'polypeptide(L)'
;MKQLFIMLLLITQNSCSSQNKKESRNNQKKIDTMKTFNIDVYKDWEIDTDWLSNENDKHLKKGNERIRIICHGTIQVEKNDITTPYKYYYVYDSKSKLLTSYGKLFILLEIGKWSYYDENGKLIKEIDFDKPYKFSISDLINKFNKEYNLDLEKPKTVFNLYRYEEKEYLNIPIYEVGINKDAYSSDIEYYLVDGNNGKTLYSIKIAEGEIKSPLNEYIKQVKKQKEEDNAYYRTYKGKDYTKKEWEIFEEEWHKNYEQNKNKGFWDDIFPQRKK
;
A
#
# COMPACT_ATOMS: atom_id res chain seq x y z
N MET A 1 -37.51 77.48 29.34
CA MET A 1 -38.50 77.57 28.24
C MET A 1 -37.88 77.02 26.96
N LYS A 2 -38.61 76.09 26.33
CA LYS A 2 -38.58 75.64 24.92
C LYS A 2 -37.32 74.94 24.37
N GLN A 3 -37.60 73.71 23.95
CA GLN A 3 -36.80 72.76 23.20
C GLN A 3 -36.52 73.24 21.76
N LEU A 4 -35.49 72.69 21.12
CA LEU A 4 -35.58 72.21 19.74
C LEU A 4 -34.43 71.23 19.43
N PHE A 5 -34.81 69.95 19.30
CA PHE A 5 -34.02 68.87 18.73
C PHE A 5 -33.94 69.05 17.20
N ILE A 6 -32.75 68.89 16.62
CA ILE A 6 -32.55 68.83 15.17
C ILE A 6 -32.50 67.35 14.78
N MET A 7 -33.55 66.91 14.07
CA MET A 7 -33.68 65.58 13.47
C MET A 7 -33.27 65.70 12.00
N LEU A 8 -32.22 64.98 11.60
CA LEU A 8 -31.71 64.99 10.21
C LEU A 8 -32.42 63.91 9.39
N LEU A 9 -33.06 64.34 8.30
CA LEU A 9 -33.65 63.52 7.23
C LEU A 9 -32.62 62.62 6.54
N LEU A 10 -33.07 61.49 6.00
CA LEU A 10 -32.93 61.17 4.57
C LEU A 10 -33.83 59.98 4.16
N ILE A 11 -34.77 60.28 3.28
CA ILE A 11 -35.64 59.34 2.56
C ILE A 11 -34.87 58.86 1.32
N THR A 12 -34.83 57.55 1.06
CA THR A 12 -34.84 57.05 -0.32
C THR A 12 -35.68 55.77 -0.41
N GLN A 13 -36.69 55.81 -1.27
CA GLN A 13 -37.34 54.64 -1.83
C GLN A 13 -37.03 54.55 -3.33
N ASN A 14 -36.87 53.29 -3.76
CA ASN A 14 -37.10 52.73 -5.09
C ASN A 14 -36.25 53.22 -6.27
N SER A 15 -35.55 52.26 -6.89
CA SER A 15 -35.57 52.06 -8.35
C SER A 15 -35.08 50.66 -8.71
N CYS A 16 -35.99 49.85 -9.25
CA CYS A 16 -35.68 48.68 -10.06
C CYS A 16 -35.46 49.16 -11.51
N SER A 17 -34.31 48.86 -12.11
CA SER A 17 -34.09 49.00 -13.56
C SER A 17 -32.89 48.16 -14.04
N SER A 18 -33.20 46.99 -14.59
CA SER A 18 -32.80 46.45 -15.92
C SER A 18 -31.43 46.81 -16.55
N GLN A 19 -30.68 45.74 -16.87
CA GLN A 19 -29.76 45.50 -18.01
C GLN A 19 -28.38 46.21 -18.08
N ASN A 20 -27.31 45.41 -17.99
CA ASN A 20 -26.38 45.24 -19.12
C ASN A 20 -25.55 43.95 -19.03
N LYS A 21 -25.58 43.19 -20.12
CA LYS A 21 -24.78 42.01 -20.42
C LYS A 21 -23.29 42.39 -20.45
N LYS A 22 -22.49 41.76 -19.59
CA LYS A 22 -21.08 41.47 -19.88
C LYS A 22 -20.91 39.98 -19.71
N GLU A 23 -20.84 39.28 -20.84
CA GLU A 23 -20.28 37.94 -20.92
C GLU A 23 -18.83 38.01 -20.44
N SER A 24 -18.58 37.75 -19.15
CA SER A 24 -17.29 37.21 -18.77
C SER A 24 -17.32 35.74 -19.15
N ARG A 25 -16.50 35.39 -20.14
CA ARG A 25 -16.06 34.00 -20.36
C ARG A 25 -15.25 33.59 -19.13
N ASN A 26 -15.94 33.29 -18.03
CA ASN A 26 -15.36 32.52 -16.96
C ASN A 26 -15.34 31.09 -17.47
N ASN A 27 -14.13 30.62 -17.79
CA ASN A 27 -13.81 29.21 -17.91
C ASN A 27 -14.50 28.47 -16.77
N GLN A 28 -15.64 27.85 -17.09
CA GLN A 28 -16.33 26.94 -16.19
C GLN A 28 -15.47 25.68 -16.15
N LYS A 29 -14.38 25.80 -15.39
CA LYS A 29 -13.57 24.70 -14.91
C LYS A 29 -14.58 23.72 -14.35
N LYS A 30 -14.75 22.59 -15.04
CA LYS A 30 -15.63 21.48 -14.70
C LYS A 30 -15.61 21.34 -13.17
N ILE A 31 -16.67 21.83 -12.51
CA ILE A 31 -16.84 21.59 -11.08
C ILE A 31 -17.18 20.11 -11.09
N ASP A 32 -16.18 19.27 -10.86
CA ASP A 32 -16.43 17.87 -10.52
C ASP A 32 -17.41 17.94 -9.35
N THR A 33 -18.65 17.56 -9.62
CA THR A 33 -19.73 17.66 -8.66
C THR A 33 -19.32 16.82 -7.45
N MET A 34 -19.05 17.49 -6.33
CA MET A 34 -18.56 16.82 -5.13
C MET A 34 -19.54 15.72 -4.73
N LYS A 35 -19.03 14.52 -4.43
CA LYS A 35 -19.90 13.40 -4.03
C LYS A 35 -20.52 13.71 -2.66
N THR A 36 -21.84 13.61 -2.59
CA THR A 36 -22.61 13.69 -1.34
C THR A 36 -23.17 12.32 -0.98
N PHE A 37 -23.28 12.04 0.31
CA PHE A 37 -23.95 10.85 0.80
C PHE A 37 -25.46 10.98 0.62
N ASN A 38 -26.06 9.96 0.00
CA ASN A 38 -27.50 9.81 -0.12
C ASN A 38 -27.88 8.35 0.18
N ILE A 39 -28.63 8.14 1.26
CA ILE A 39 -29.09 6.80 1.69
C ILE A 39 -30.14 6.22 0.72
N ASP A 40 -30.89 7.06 0.02
CA ASP A 40 -31.95 6.61 -0.90
C ASP A 40 -31.42 5.81 -2.09
N VAL A 41 -30.12 5.92 -2.38
CA VAL A 41 -29.41 5.08 -3.36
C VAL A 41 -29.49 3.59 -2.98
N TYR A 42 -29.71 3.29 -1.70
CA TYR A 42 -29.77 1.94 -1.16
C TYR A 42 -31.18 1.51 -0.72
N LYS A 43 -32.22 2.29 -1.07
CA LYS A 43 -33.61 1.99 -0.65
C LYS A 43 -34.14 0.63 -1.12
N ASP A 44 -33.65 0.16 -2.27
CA ASP A 44 -34.04 -1.12 -2.88
C ASP A 44 -33.06 -2.26 -2.55
N TRP A 45 -32.15 -2.04 -1.58
CA TRP A 45 -31.22 -3.06 -1.11
C TRP A 45 -31.82 -3.83 0.06
N GLU A 46 -31.52 -5.12 0.11
CA GLU A 46 -31.95 -6.01 1.19
C GLU A 46 -30.99 -5.89 2.38
N ILE A 47 -31.49 -6.11 3.59
CA ILE A 47 -30.63 -6.25 4.77
C ILE A 47 -29.81 -7.54 4.62
N ASP A 48 -28.49 -7.44 4.80
CA ASP A 48 -27.65 -8.61 4.82
C ASP A 48 -27.69 -9.30 6.19
N THR A 49 -28.43 -10.40 6.26
CA THR A 49 -28.63 -11.21 7.47
C THR A 49 -27.41 -12.00 7.92
N ASP A 50 -26.36 -12.09 7.08
CA ASP A 50 -25.10 -12.75 7.46
C ASP A 50 -24.34 -11.94 8.51
N TRP A 51 -24.71 -10.66 8.70
CA TRP A 51 -24.11 -9.73 9.63
C TRP A 51 -25.17 -9.04 10.49
N LEU A 52 -24.83 -8.72 11.73
CA LEU A 52 -25.74 -8.01 12.62
C LEU A 52 -25.85 -6.54 12.19
N SER A 53 -27.06 -6.09 11.86
CA SER A 53 -27.35 -4.68 11.62
C SER A 53 -28.02 -4.04 12.85
N ASN A 54 -27.62 -2.80 13.18
CA ASN A 54 -28.24 -1.98 14.21
C ASN A 54 -28.50 -0.56 13.68
N GLU A 55 -28.90 0.39 14.53
CA GLU A 55 -29.23 1.76 14.10
C GLU A 55 -28.06 2.49 13.43
N ASN A 56 -26.84 2.31 13.96
CA ASN A 56 -25.64 3.03 13.52
C ASN A 56 -24.70 2.19 12.64
N ASP A 57 -25.01 0.91 12.42
CA ASP A 57 -24.23 0.01 11.57
C ASP A 57 -25.18 -0.86 10.75
N LYS A 58 -25.29 -0.56 9.45
CA LYS A 58 -26.20 -1.24 8.52
C LYS A 58 -25.41 -2.06 7.52
N HIS A 59 -25.75 -3.34 7.41
CA HIS A 59 -25.24 -4.24 6.39
C HIS A 59 -26.33 -4.50 5.35
N LEU A 60 -26.03 -4.18 4.09
CA LEU A 60 -26.96 -4.28 2.96
C LEU A 60 -26.36 -5.15 1.86
N LYS A 61 -27.23 -5.82 1.08
CA LYS A 61 -26.84 -6.63 -0.07
C LYS A 61 -27.73 -6.43 -1.29
N LYS A 62 -27.13 -6.65 -2.45
CA LYS A 62 -27.81 -6.78 -3.75
C LYS A 62 -27.03 -7.74 -4.63
N GLY A 63 -27.51 -8.97 -4.75
CA GLY A 63 -26.73 -10.05 -5.38
C GLY A 63 -25.41 -10.29 -4.65
N ASN A 64 -24.28 -10.15 -5.35
CA ASN A 64 -22.94 -10.31 -4.78
C ASN A 64 -22.38 -9.03 -4.16
N GLU A 65 -22.99 -7.87 -4.45
CA GLU A 65 -22.57 -6.62 -3.84
C GLU A 65 -22.97 -6.57 -2.37
N ARG A 66 -22.09 -5.99 -1.56
CA ARG A 66 -22.25 -5.75 -0.13
C ARG A 66 -21.91 -4.32 0.18
N ILE A 67 -22.69 -3.73 1.08
CA ILE A 67 -22.47 -2.39 1.59
C ILE A 67 -22.60 -2.41 3.11
N ARG A 68 -21.62 -1.81 3.80
CA ARG A 68 -21.72 -1.49 5.22
C ARG A 68 -21.76 0.02 5.39
N ILE A 69 -22.75 0.53 6.12
CA ILE A 69 -22.90 1.95 6.43
C ILE A 69 -22.79 2.14 7.94
N ILE A 70 -21.76 2.86 8.38
CA ILE A 70 -21.50 3.13 9.79
C ILE A 70 -21.69 4.62 10.06
N CYS A 71 -22.51 4.97 11.04
CA CYS A 71 -22.86 6.34 11.43
C CYS A 71 -22.38 6.64 12.85
N HIS A 72 -21.09 6.99 13.00
CA HIS A 72 -20.47 7.29 14.30
C HIS A 72 -19.60 8.56 14.18
N GLY A 73 -20.21 9.74 14.40
CA GLY A 73 -19.57 11.05 14.20
C GLY A 73 -19.31 11.43 12.74
N THR A 74 -19.03 10.44 11.90
CA THR A 74 -18.95 10.49 10.42
C THR A 74 -19.88 9.41 9.84
N ILE A 75 -20.09 9.46 8.52
CA ILE A 75 -20.76 8.39 7.78
C ILE A 75 -19.70 7.66 6.98
N GLN A 76 -19.49 6.39 7.29
CA GLN A 76 -18.55 5.53 6.56
C GLN A 76 -19.35 4.57 5.69
N VAL A 77 -18.97 4.42 4.43
CA VAL A 77 -19.56 3.47 3.49
C VAL A 77 -18.45 2.58 2.97
N GLU A 78 -18.53 1.29 3.33
CA GLU A 78 -17.70 0.25 2.73
C GLU A 78 -18.52 -0.43 1.64
N LYS A 79 -18.00 -0.48 0.42
CA LYS A 79 -18.61 -1.21 -0.70
C LYS A 79 -17.68 -2.29 -1.20
N ASN A 80 -18.18 -3.51 -1.35
CA ASN A 80 -17.42 -4.61 -1.92
C ASN A 80 -18.32 -5.58 -2.72
N ASP A 81 -17.68 -6.46 -3.47
CA ASP A 81 -18.32 -7.62 -4.10
C ASP A 81 -17.70 -8.88 -3.48
N ILE A 82 -18.50 -9.84 -3.03
CA ILE A 82 -18.02 -11.06 -2.37
C ILE A 82 -17.14 -11.95 -3.27
N THR A 83 -17.18 -11.74 -4.58
CA THR A 83 -16.37 -12.46 -5.57
C THR A 83 -14.98 -11.86 -5.77
N THR A 84 -14.72 -10.68 -5.19
CA THR A 84 -13.43 -9.99 -5.35
C THR A 84 -12.84 -9.62 -3.99
N PRO A 85 -11.50 -9.56 -3.87
CA PRO A 85 -10.85 -9.13 -2.63
C PRO A 85 -10.87 -7.60 -2.45
N TYR A 86 -11.51 -6.84 -3.34
CA TYR A 86 -11.44 -5.39 -3.30
C TYR A 86 -12.60 -4.78 -2.52
N LYS A 87 -12.28 -3.74 -1.74
CA LYS A 87 -13.27 -2.87 -1.09
C LYS A 87 -13.03 -1.43 -1.46
N TYR A 88 -14.10 -0.66 -1.55
CA TYR A 88 -14.07 0.79 -1.71
C TYR A 88 -14.55 1.43 -0.42
N TYR A 89 -13.81 2.42 0.04
CA TYR A 89 -14.06 3.08 1.29
C TYR A 89 -14.37 4.55 1.06
N TYR A 90 -15.49 5.01 1.59
CA TYR A 90 -15.94 6.39 1.50
C TYR A 90 -16.25 6.90 2.90
N VAL A 91 -15.77 8.08 3.24
CA VAL A 91 -16.13 8.77 4.48
C VAL A 91 -16.78 10.08 4.12
N TYR A 92 -17.87 10.40 4.81
CA TYR A 92 -18.61 11.63 4.64
C TYR A 92 -18.77 12.34 5.97
N ASP A 93 -18.83 13.66 5.93
CA ASP A 93 -19.23 14.45 7.08
C ASP A 93 -20.68 14.13 7.45
N SER A 94 -20.95 13.98 8.74
CA SER A 94 -22.28 13.57 9.21
C SER A 94 -23.34 14.66 9.06
N LYS A 95 -22.95 15.94 9.02
CA LYS A 95 -23.86 17.08 8.91
C LYS A 95 -24.06 17.51 7.46
N SER A 96 -22.98 17.83 6.75
CA SER A 96 -23.03 18.32 5.36
C SER A 96 -23.22 17.21 4.34
N LYS A 97 -22.95 15.95 4.73
CA LYS A 97 -22.97 14.77 3.85
C LYS A 97 -21.92 14.83 2.73
N LEU A 98 -21.02 15.81 2.74
CA LEU A 98 -19.94 15.91 1.76
C LEU A 98 -18.88 14.84 2.02
N LEU A 99 -18.34 14.26 0.95
CA LEU A 99 -17.25 13.29 1.03
C LEU A 99 -16.00 13.96 1.65
N THR A 100 -15.42 13.33 2.65
CA THR A 100 -14.19 13.81 3.33
C THR A 100 -13.00 12.95 2.99
N SER A 101 -13.19 11.66 2.68
CA SER A 101 -12.14 10.81 2.12
C SER A 101 -12.69 9.68 1.26
N TYR A 102 -11.85 9.23 0.32
CA TYR A 102 -12.13 8.09 -0.54
C TYR A 102 -10.86 7.30 -0.85
N GLY A 103 -10.98 5.98 -0.87
CA GLY A 103 -9.89 5.09 -1.23
C GLY A 103 -10.34 3.67 -1.57
N LYS A 104 -9.36 2.84 -1.89
CA LYS A 104 -9.54 1.44 -2.25
C LYS A 104 -8.67 0.56 -1.36
N LEU A 105 -9.23 -0.59 -0.98
CA LEU A 105 -8.56 -1.66 -0.26
C LEU A 105 -8.43 -2.90 -1.15
N PHE A 106 -7.32 -3.62 -1.03
CA PHE A 106 -7.19 -5.03 -1.41
C PHE A 106 -7.07 -5.86 -0.13
N ILE A 107 -8.09 -6.67 0.15
CA ILE A 107 -8.31 -7.32 1.44
C ILE A 107 -8.41 -6.25 2.54
N LEU A 108 -7.32 -5.95 3.24
CA LEU A 108 -7.20 -4.92 4.26
C LEU A 108 -6.10 -3.89 3.94
N LEU A 109 -5.38 -4.04 2.83
CA LEU A 109 -4.35 -3.11 2.40
C LEU A 109 -4.95 -1.91 1.65
N GLU A 110 -4.66 -0.70 2.12
CA GLU A 110 -4.82 0.53 1.33
C GLU A 110 -4.01 0.40 0.05
N ILE A 111 -4.64 0.59 -1.12
CA ILE A 111 -4.01 0.53 -2.45
C ILE A 111 -4.39 1.74 -3.30
N GLY A 112 -3.54 2.03 -4.29
CA GLY A 112 -3.69 3.18 -5.17
C GLY A 112 -3.74 4.51 -4.42
N LYS A 113 -4.50 5.45 -4.99
CA LYS A 113 -4.65 6.80 -4.47
C LYS A 113 -5.80 6.90 -3.48
N TRP A 114 -5.50 7.49 -2.33
CA TRP A 114 -6.46 7.93 -1.34
C TRP A 114 -6.54 9.44 -1.35
N SER A 115 -7.75 9.95 -1.51
CA SER A 115 -8.04 11.38 -1.61
C SER A 115 -8.74 11.85 -0.34
N TYR A 116 -8.35 13.03 0.14
CA TYR A 116 -8.93 13.67 1.33
C TYR A 116 -9.33 15.10 0.99
N TYR A 117 -10.51 15.49 1.46
CA TYR A 117 -11.17 16.75 1.11
C TYR A 117 -11.46 17.56 2.36
N ASP A 118 -11.46 18.88 2.23
CA ASP A 118 -11.92 19.79 3.29
C ASP A 118 -13.45 19.84 3.37
N GLU A 119 -13.95 20.62 4.34
CA GLU A 119 -15.38 20.83 4.59
C GLU A 119 -16.15 21.46 3.41
N ASN A 120 -15.45 22.11 2.48
CA ASN A 120 -16.03 22.71 1.27
C ASN A 120 -15.90 21.78 0.06
N GLY A 121 -15.40 20.55 0.27
CA GLY A 121 -15.22 19.53 -0.76
C GLY A 121 -14.00 19.75 -1.65
N LYS A 122 -13.05 20.60 -1.26
CA LYS A 122 -11.81 20.80 -2.01
C LYS A 122 -10.77 19.76 -1.60
N LEU A 123 -10.12 19.15 -2.58
CA LEU A 123 -9.03 18.20 -2.34
C LEU A 123 -7.88 18.90 -1.59
N ILE A 124 -7.51 18.37 -0.41
CA ILE A 124 -6.42 18.88 0.43
C ILE A 124 -5.22 17.95 0.51
N LYS A 125 -5.44 16.65 0.32
CA LYS A 125 -4.36 15.64 0.39
C LYS A 125 -4.67 14.48 -0.54
N GLU A 126 -3.64 13.98 -1.20
CA GLU A 126 -3.67 12.73 -1.92
C GLU A 126 -2.46 11.89 -1.48
N ILE A 127 -2.69 10.64 -1.14
CA ILE A 127 -1.64 9.67 -0.81
C ILE A 127 -1.73 8.55 -1.83
N ASP A 128 -0.66 8.33 -2.58
CA ASP A 128 -0.53 7.14 -3.42
C ASP A 128 0.22 6.07 -2.62
N PHE A 129 -0.51 5.09 -2.11
CA PHE A 129 0.06 4.03 -1.29
C PHE A 129 0.87 3.02 -2.11
N ASP A 130 0.70 2.98 -3.44
CA ASP A 130 1.48 2.11 -4.31
C ASP A 130 2.82 2.74 -4.67
N LYS A 131 2.97 4.06 -4.52
CA LYS A 131 4.19 4.81 -4.87
C LYS A 131 5.51 4.24 -4.33
N PRO A 132 5.61 3.73 -3.08
CA PRO A 132 6.86 3.15 -2.59
C PRO A 132 7.22 1.80 -3.24
N TYR A 133 6.29 1.13 -3.91
CA TYR A 133 6.42 -0.26 -4.36
C TYR A 133 6.57 -0.31 -5.88
N LYS A 134 7.77 -0.69 -6.37
CA LYS A 134 7.99 -0.92 -7.81
C LYS A 134 7.44 -2.27 -8.25
N PHE A 135 7.45 -3.25 -7.35
CA PHE A 135 6.81 -4.54 -7.53
C PHE A 135 5.36 -4.42 -7.06
N SER A 136 4.39 -4.56 -7.95
CA SER A 136 3.00 -4.21 -7.66
C SER A 136 2.25 -5.31 -6.89
N ILE A 137 1.05 -4.98 -6.38
CA ILE A 137 0.12 -5.98 -5.81
C ILE A 137 -0.26 -7.04 -6.85
N SER A 138 -0.42 -6.66 -8.13
CA SER A 138 -0.72 -7.63 -9.19
C SER A 138 0.46 -8.57 -9.42
N ASP A 139 1.69 -8.05 -9.37
CA ASP A 139 2.89 -8.89 -9.48
C ASP A 139 3.02 -9.83 -8.27
N LEU A 140 2.68 -9.37 -7.07
CA LEU A 140 2.65 -10.19 -5.87
C LEU A 140 1.63 -11.33 -5.98
N ILE A 141 0.40 -11.05 -6.43
CA ILE A 141 -0.62 -12.07 -6.69
C ILE A 141 -0.11 -13.08 -7.72
N ASN A 142 0.48 -12.62 -8.81
CA ASN A 142 1.02 -13.49 -9.86
C ASN A 142 2.18 -14.36 -9.35
N LYS A 143 3.07 -13.79 -8.53
CA LYS A 143 4.17 -14.50 -7.90
C LYS A 143 3.64 -15.63 -7.01
N PHE A 144 2.70 -15.33 -6.13
CA PHE A 144 2.16 -16.34 -5.21
C PHE A 144 1.41 -17.46 -5.92
N ASN A 145 0.66 -17.12 -6.97
CA ASN A 145 0.01 -18.12 -7.80
C ASN A 145 1.02 -19.03 -8.50
N LYS A 146 2.11 -18.48 -9.06
CA LYS A 146 3.09 -19.26 -9.85
C LYS A 146 4.10 -20.02 -9.02
N GLU A 147 4.66 -19.40 -7.99
CA GLU A 147 5.78 -19.97 -7.23
C GLU A 147 5.30 -20.80 -6.02
N TYR A 148 4.18 -20.42 -5.41
CA TYR A 148 3.69 -21.05 -4.19
C TYR A 148 2.37 -21.81 -4.39
N ASN A 149 1.75 -21.75 -5.57
CA ASN A 149 0.41 -22.28 -5.84
C ASN A 149 -0.63 -21.75 -4.85
N LEU A 150 -0.51 -20.46 -4.51
CA LEU A 150 -1.37 -19.76 -3.56
C LEU A 150 -2.07 -18.59 -4.23
N ASP A 151 -3.38 -18.56 -4.10
CA ASP A 151 -4.23 -17.51 -4.66
C ASP A 151 -4.52 -16.45 -3.60
N LEU A 152 -3.79 -15.34 -3.66
CA LEU A 152 -3.96 -14.23 -2.72
C LEU A 152 -5.29 -13.48 -2.90
N GLU A 153 -6.03 -13.71 -3.99
CA GLU A 153 -7.34 -13.10 -4.18
C GLU A 153 -8.44 -13.86 -3.42
N LYS A 154 -8.11 -14.98 -2.77
CA LYS A 154 -9.00 -15.74 -1.88
C LYS A 154 -8.73 -15.38 -0.41
N PRO A 155 -9.57 -14.52 0.22
CA PRO A 155 -9.30 -14.01 1.56
C PRO A 155 -9.23 -15.09 2.64
N LYS A 156 -9.88 -16.25 2.45
CA LYS A 156 -9.86 -17.35 3.43
C LYS A 156 -8.47 -17.99 3.61
N THR A 157 -7.61 -17.89 2.61
CA THR A 157 -6.25 -18.47 2.64
C THR A 157 -5.23 -17.47 3.20
N VAL A 158 -5.53 -16.18 3.10
CA VAL A 158 -4.67 -15.09 3.58
C VAL A 158 -5.04 -14.77 5.02
N PHE A 159 -4.18 -15.16 5.97
CA PHE A 159 -4.37 -14.82 7.38
C PHE A 159 -4.17 -13.32 7.62
N ASN A 160 -3.08 -12.79 7.07
CA ASN A 160 -2.80 -11.36 7.09
C ASN A 160 -1.96 -10.98 5.87
N LEU A 161 -2.08 -9.72 5.48
CA LEU A 161 -1.28 -9.12 4.43
C LEU A 161 -0.97 -7.69 4.86
N TYR A 162 0.31 -7.41 5.07
CA TYR A 162 0.82 -6.10 5.44
C TYR A 162 1.80 -5.58 4.40
N ARG A 163 1.91 -4.25 4.34
CA ARG A 163 2.96 -3.58 3.58
C ARG A 163 3.48 -2.39 4.35
N TYR A 164 4.79 -2.22 4.36
CA TYR A 164 5.46 -1.10 5.03
C TYR A 164 6.82 -0.83 4.40
N GLU A 165 7.31 0.40 4.56
CA GLU A 165 8.71 0.74 4.27
C GLU A 165 9.54 0.45 5.52
N GLU A 166 10.40 -0.56 5.47
CA GLU A 166 11.36 -0.84 6.53
C GLU A 166 12.56 0.10 6.34
N LYS A 167 12.79 1.00 7.31
CA LYS A 167 13.73 2.13 7.17
C LYS A 167 14.99 1.98 8.02
N GLU A 168 15.04 1.04 8.96
CA GLU A 168 16.11 0.93 9.94
C GLU A 168 17.28 0.07 9.43
N TYR A 169 17.00 -1.06 8.79
CA TYR A 169 18.04 -2.05 8.44
C TYR A 169 18.19 -2.28 6.94
N LEU A 170 17.07 -2.36 6.23
CA LEU A 170 16.98 -2.76 4.83
C LEU A 170 16.74 -1.55 3.93
N ASN A 171 16.03 -0.53 4.45
CA ASN A 171 15.66 0.67 3.69
C ASN A 171 14.91 0.35 2.38
N ILE A 172 13.93 -0.57 2.47
CA ILE A 172 13.13 -1.05 1.34
C ILE A 172 11.64 -1.16 1.73
N PRO A 173 10.72 -1.01 0.75
CA PRO A 173 9.35 -1.49 0.88
C PRO A 173 9.32 -3.02 1.04
N ILE A 174 8.42 -3.50 1.90
CA ILE A 174 8.22 -4.93 2.17
C ILE A 174 6.74 -5.26 2.06
N TYR A 175 6.45 -6.39 1.43
CA TYR A 175 5.21 -7.13 1.61
C TYR A 175 5.43 -8.25 2.63
N GLU A 176 4.56 -8.32 3.64
CA GLU A 176 4.52 -9.42 4.59
C GLU A 176 3.19 -10.17 4.40
N VAL A 177 3.29 -11.42 3.99
CA VAL A 177 2.14 -12.26 3.66
C VAL A 177 2.10 -13.45 4.62
N GLY A 178 1.08 -13.54 5.47
CA GLY A 178 0.83 -14.72 6.29
C GLY A 178 -0.31 -15.55 5.69
N ILE A 179 -0.04 -16.83 5.56
CA ILE A 179 -0.91 -17.81 4.91
C ILE A 179 -1.29 -18.87 5.92
N ASN A 180 -2.59 -19.16 5.99
CA ASN A 180 -3.07 -20.37 6.63
C ASN A 180 -3.30 -21.43 5.53
N LYS A 181 -2.38 -22.39 5.42
CA LYS A 181 -2.41 -23.44 4.39
C LYS A 181 -3.35 -24.60 4.73
N ASP A 182 -3.63 -24.82 6.01
CA ASP A 182 -4.38 -25.98 6.48
C ASP A 182 -5.42 -25.53 7.50
N ALA A 183 -6.70 -25.67 7.14
CA ALA A 183 -7.82 -25.29 8.00
C ALA A 183 -7.83 -26.01 9.37
N TYR A 184 -7.07 -27.10 9.51
CA TYR A 184 -6.90 -27.86 10.76
C TYR A 184 -5.59 -27.55 11.49
N SER A 185 -4.69 -26.78 10.87
CA SER A 185 -3.47 -26.29 11.48
C SER A 185 -3.65 -24.85 11.93
N SER A 186 -3.24 -24.59 13.15
CA SER A 186 -3.12 -23.23 13.67
C SER A 186 -1.78 -22.58 13.31
N ASP A 187 -0.95 -23.25 12.53
CA ASP A 187 0.34 -22.71 12.10
C ASP A 187 0.16 -21.74 10.94
N ILE A 188 0.88 -20.62 10.98
CA ILE A 188 0.85 -19.61 9.93
C ILE A 188 2.22 -19.57 9.26
N GLU A 189 2.23 -19.67 7.93
CA GLU A 189 3.43 -19.50 7.12
C GLU A 189 3.53 -18.05 6.65
N TYR A 190 4.58 -17.38 7.06
CA TYR A 190 4.86 -15.99 6.70
C TYR A 190 5.92 -15.92 5.61
N TYR A 191 5.74 -14.99 4.69
CA TYR A 191 6.68 -14.64 3.64
C TYR A 191 6.98 -13.15 3.69
N LEU A 192 8.26 -12.79 3.67
CA LEU A 192 8.72 -11.42 3.44
C LEU A 192 9.16 -11.29 1.98
N VAL A 193 8.59 -10.33 1.27
CA VAL A 193 8.88 -10.08 -0.14
C VAL A 193 9.31 -8.63 -0.32
N ASP A 194 10.43 -8.43 -1.03
CA ASP A 194 10.94 -7.12 -1.38
C ASP A 194 9.98 -6.40 -2.33
N GLY A 195 9.45 -5.26 -1.90
CA GLY A 195 8.49 -4.45 -2.66
C GLY A 195 9.08 -3.71 -3.86
N ASN A 196 10.40 -3.78 -4.10
CA ASN A 196 11.03 -3.23 -5.29
C ASN A 196 11.17 -4.23 -6.43
N ASN A 197 11.45 -5.50 -6.11
CA ASN A 197 11.87 -6.49 -7.12
C ASN A 197 11.14 -7.84 -6.99
N GLY A 198 10.31 -8.04 -5.97
CA GLY A 198 9.54 -9.26 -5.77
C GLY A 198 10.35 -10.46 -5.26
N LYS A 199 11.62 -10.26 -4.85
CA LYS A 199 12.43 -11.32 -4.26
C LYS A 199 11.85 -11.70 -2.89
N THR A 200 11.65 -12.99 -2.66
CA THR A 200 11.36 -13.50 -1.32
C THR A 200 12.63 -13.41 -0.48
N LEU A 201 12.58 -12.59 0.56
CA LEU A 201 13.69 -12.33 1.47
C LEU A 201 13.78 -13.40 2.55
N TYR A 202 12.63 -13.84 3.04
CA TYR A 202 12.53 -14.79 4.14
C TYR A 202 11.17 -15.50 4.14
N SER A 203 11.15 -16.70 4.71
CA SER A 203 9.92 -17.43 5.03
C SER A 203 10.07 -18.15 6.36
N ILE A 204 9.04 -18.12 7.18
CA ILE A 204 9.01 -18.80 8.48
C ILE A 204 7.62 -19.36 8.76
N LYS A 205 7.58 -20.56 9.34
CA LYS A 205 6.35 -21.14 9.88
C LYS A 205 6.30 -20.87 11.38
N ILE A 206 5.23 -20.26 11.85
CA ILE A 206 5.03 -19.89 13.25
C ILE A 206 3.85 -20.73 13.77
N ALA A 207 4.09 -21.49 14.83
CA ALA A 207 3.07 -22.31 15.46
C ALA A 207 2.13 -21.49 16.36
N GLU A 208 0.96 -22.02 16.66
CA GLU A 208 0.01 -21.38 17.56
C GLU A 208 0.63 -21.06 18.92
N GLY A 209 0.40 -19.83 19.40
CA GLY A 209 0.92 -19.36 20.68
C GLY A 209 2.39 -18.91 20.65
N GLU A 210 3.13 -19.16 19.57
CA GLU A 210 4.46 -18.57 19.40
C GLU A 210 4.36 -17.10 18.98
N ILE A 211 5.05 -16.23 19.72
CA ILE A 211 5.16 -14.81 19.40
C ILE A 211 6.51 -14.59 18.72
N LYS A 212 6.51 -14.63 17.38
CA LYS A 212 7.68 -14.32 16.54
C LYS A 212 7.29 -13.27 15.50
N SER A 213 8.20 -12.34 15.22
CA SER A 213 8.06 -11.40 14.12
C SER A 213 8.90 -11.89 12.94
N PRO A 214 8.31 -12.15 11.76
CA PRO A 214 9.07 -12.60 10.58
C PRO A 214 10.22 -11.64 10.24
N LEU A 215 9.97 -10.33 10.32
CA LEU A 215 10.98 -9.31 10.06
C LEU A 215 12.14 -9.37 11.06
N ASN A 216 11.85 -9.48 12.35
CA ASN A 216 12.90 -9.55 13.37
C ASN A 216 13.76 -10.81 13.22
N GLU A 217 13.16 -11.95 12.90
CA GLU A 217 13.90 -13.19 12.64
C GLU A 217 14.77 -13.08 11.39
N TYR A 218 14.26 -12.47 10.32
CA TYR A 218 15.05 -12.18 9.13
C TYR A 218 16.23 -11.25 9.44
N ILE A 219 16.00 -10.15 10.17
CA ILE A 219 17.06 -9.20 10.55
C ILE A 219 18.12 -9.89 11.41
N LYS A 220 17.74 -10.76 12.36
CA LYS A 220 18.71 -11.55 13.15
C LYS A 220 19.58 -12.41 12.24
N GLN A 221 19.00 -13.09 11.26
CA GLN A 221 19.75 -13.91 10.31
C GLN A 221 20.71 -13.06 9.46
N VAL A 222 20.25 -11.91 8.96
CA VAL A 222 21.09 -10.98 8.17
C VAL A 222 22.25 -10.43 9.02
N LYS A 223 21.99 -10.06 10.28
CA LYS A 223 23.04 -9.59 11.21
C LYS A 223 24.07 -10.68 11.47
N LYS A 224 23.62 -11.90 11.77
CA LYS A 224 24.50 -13.05 11.99
C LYS A 224 25.36 -13.34 10.77
N GLN A 225 24.77 -13.36 9.57
CA GLN A 225 25.53 -13.55 8.33
C GLN A 225 26.57 -12.44 8.13
N LYS A 226 26.21 -11.18 8.42
CA LYS A 226 27.15 -10.06 8.31
C LYS A 226 28.30 -10.17 9.31
N GLU A 227 28.05 -10.66 10.52
CA GLU A 227 29.11 -10.91 11.50
C GLU A 227 30.05 -12.03 11.03
N GLU A 228 29.50 -13.13 10.50
CA GLU A 228 30.29 -14.24 9.94
C GLU A 228 31.10 -13.81 8.70
N ASP A 229 30.51 -13.02 7.80
CA ASP A 229 31.17 -12.49 6.60
C ASP A 229 32.38 -11.61 6.96
N ASN A 230 32.27 -10.84 8.04
CA ASN A 230 33.31 -9.90 8.51
C ASN A 230 34.28 -10.52 9.53
N ALA A 231 34.03 -11.75 9.97
CA ALA A 231 34.92 -12.43 10.89
C ALA A 231 36.28 -12.67 10.22
N TYR A 232 37.35 -12.48 11.00
CA TYR A 232 38.68 -12.89 10.58
C TYR A 232 38.66 -14.37 10.18
N TYR A 233 39.21 -14.67 9.01
CA TYR A 233 39.25 -16.03 8.49
C TYR A 233 40.67 -16.55 8.42
N ARG A 234 41.58 -15.86 7.71
CA ARG A 234 42.99 -16.26 7.62
C ARG A 234 43.90 -15.16 7.12
N THR A 235 45.20 -15.32 7.38
CA THR A 235 46.27 -14.55 6.72
C THR A 235 46.80 -15.28 5.50
N TYR A 236 46.97 -14.56 4.38
CA TYR A 236 47.65 -15.05 3.18
C TYR A 236 48.53 -13.97 2.56
N LYS A 237 49.80 -14.30 2.31
CA LYS A 237 50.83 -13.36 1.79
C LYS A 237 50.92 -12.06 2.61
N GLY A 238 50.80 -12.16 3.94
CA GLY A 238 50.90 -11.02 4.85
C GLY A 238 49.67 -10.11 4.90
N LYS A 239 48.58 -10.46 4.21
CA LYS A 239 47.27 -9.79 4.35
C LYS A 239 46.31 -10.68 5.13
N ASP A 240 45.61 -10.11 6.09
CA ASP A 240 44.47 -10.75 6.76
C ASP A 240 43.21 -10.60 5.91
N TYR A 241 42.45 -11.68 5.80
CA TYR A 241 41.20 -11.73 5.06
C TYR A 241 40.04 -12.02 6.01
N THR A 242 38.95 -11.29 5.83
CA THR A 242 37.65 -11.75 6.33
C THR A 242 37.17 -12.97 5.54
N LYS A 243 36.18 -13.70 6.07
CA LYS A 243 35.61 -14.85 5.36
C LYS A 243 35.13 -14.47 3.96
N LYS A 244 34.41 -13.36 3.85
CA LYS A 244 33.88 -12.88 2.56
C LYS A 244 34.98 -12.47 1.60
N GLU A 245 36.00 -11.75 2.08
CA GLU A 245 37.14 -11.37 1.24
C GLU A 245 37.91 -12.58 0.72
N TRP A 246 38.02 -13.63 1.54
CA TRP A 246 38.67 -14.87 1.13
C TRP A 246 37.87 -15.62 0.07
N GLU A 247 36.56 -15.75 0.23
CA GLU A 247 35.67 -16.37 -0.77
C GLU A 247 35.75 -15.66 -2.13
N ILE A 248 35.73 -14.31 -2.13
CA ILE A 248 35.91 -13.51 -3.34
C ILE A 248 37.28 -13.77 -3.96
N PHE A 249 38.33 -13.78 -3.14
CA PHE A 249 39.69 -14.05 -3.60
C PHE A 249 39.81 -15.44 -4.24
N GLU A 250 39.21 -16.48 -3.64
CA GLU A 250 39.22 -17.85 -4.18
C GLU A 250 38.44 -17.96 -5.49
N GLU A 251 37.28 -17.30 -5.58
CA GLU A 251 36.47 -17.30 -6.81
C GLU A 251 37.21 -16.60 -7.96
N GLU A 252 37.85 -15.45 -7.71
CA GLU A 252 38.68 -14.75 -8.68
C GLU A 252 39.90 -15.59 -9.09
N TRP A 253 40.56 -16.23 -8.13
CA TRP A 253 41.70 -17.10 -8.39
C TRP A 253 41.29 -18.30 -9.25
N HIS A 254 40.18 -18.97 -8.92
CA HIS A 254 39.65 -20.10 -9.67
C HIS A 254 39.25 -19.69 -11.10
N LYS A 255 38.58 -18.56 -11.26
CA LYS A 255 38.22 -18.01 -12.58
C LYS A 255 39.46 -17.72 -13.43
N ASN A 256 40.49 -17.14 -12.84
CA ASN A 256 41.75 -16.85 -13.53
C ASN A 256 42.49 -18.14 -13.92
N TYR A 257 42.55 -19.11 -13.00
CA TYR A 257 43.11 -20.43 -13.27
C TYR A 257 42.38 -21.11 -14.42
N GLU A 258 41.05 -21.19 -14.40
CA GLU A 258 40.25 -21.79 -15.48
C GLU A 258 40.45 -21.10 -16.84
N GLN A 259 40.63 -19.79 -16.86
CA GLN A 259 40.92 -19.03 -18.09
C GLN A 259 42.32 -19.29 -18.65
N ASN A 260 43.28 -19.63 -17.79
CA ASN A 260 44.69 -19.78 -18.15
C ASN A 260 45.21 -21.22 -18.06
N LYS A 261 44.40 -22.20 -17.64
CA LYS A 261 44.82 -23.61 -17.46
C LYS A 261 45.30 -24.28 -18.75
N ASN A 262 44.84 -23.77 -19.90
CA ASN A 262 45.24 -24.22 -21.22
C ASN A 262 46.31 -23.33 -21.87
N LYS A 263 46.73 -22.24 -21.22
CA LYS A 263 47.85 -21.42 -21.67
C LYS A 263 49.13 -22.00 -21.10
N GLY A 264 50.01 -22.48 -21.98
CA GLY A 264 51.36 -22.87 -21.61
C GLY A 264 52.25 -21.65 -21.41
N PHE A 265 53.37 -21.83 -20.72
CA PHE A 265 54.43 -20.82 -20.55
C PHE A 265 54.81 -20.09 -21.86
N TRP A 266 54.72 -20.78 -22.99
CA TRP A 266 55.05 -20.24 -24.31
C TRP A 266 53.95 -19.38 -24.94
N ASP A 267 52.69 -19.52 -24.53
CA ASP A 267 51.56 -18.75 -25.09
C ASP A 267 51.58 -17.28 -24.65
N ASP A 268 52.16 -16.97 -23.48
CA ASP A 268 52.35 -15.61 -22.99
C ASP A 268 53.59 -14.92 -23.60
N ILE A 269 54.61 -15.70 -23.96
CA ILE A 269 55.85 -15.18 -24.61
C ILE A 269 55.65 -15.00 -26.11
N PHE A 270 54.87 -15.88 -26.74
CA PHE A 270 54.57 -15.82 -28.17
C PHE A 270 53.07 -15.74 -28.40
N PRO A 271 52.44 -14.57 -28.17
CA PRO A 271 51.02 -14.40 -28.47
C PRO A 271 50.79 -14.74 -29.94
N GLN A 272 49.97 -15.78 -30.20
CA GLN A 272 49.75 -16.28 -31.55
C GLN A 272 49.27 -15.13 -32.44
N ARG A 273 50.07 -14.78 -33.45
CA ARG A 273 49.67 -13.83 -34.49
C ARG A 273 48.51 -14.47 -35.24
N LYS A 274 47.31 -13.91 -35.06
CA LYS A 274 46.12 -14.26 -35.84
C LYS A 274 46.47 -14.12 -37.32
N LYS A 275 46.35 -15.23 -38.06
CA LYS A 275 46.34 -15.22 -39.53
C LYS A 275 45.02 -14.66 -40.03
#